data_AF-A0A426Y727-F1
#
_entry.id   AF-A0A426Y727-F1
#
_cell.length_a   1.000
_cell.length_b   1.000
_cell.length_c   1.000
_cell.angle_alpha   90.00
_cell.angle_beta   90.00
_cell.angle_gamma   90.00
#
_symmetry.space_group_name_H-M   'P 1'
#
loop_
_entity.id
_entity.type
_entity.pdbx_description
1 polymer ?
#
loop_
_entity_poly.entity_id
_entity_poly.type
_entity_poly.pdbx_seq_one_letter_code
_entity_poly.pdbx_strand_id
1 'polypeptide(L)' 'MKDFRLCCHILRSEASNDFSEGCRAILVDKDRNPKWEPSRLDLVDSKVLDQYFAKVDDANWEELKLPSRCSLDAKYVSKL' A
#
# COMPACT_ATOMS: atom_id res chain seq x y z
N MET A 1 10.90 3.21 0.41
CA MET A 1 10.32 3.63 1.70
C MET A 1 8.90 4.14 1.52
N LYS A 2 8.63 5.05 0.58
CA LYS A 2 7.26 5.51 0.24
C LYS A 2 6.31 4.36 -0.13
N ASP A 3 6.72 3.48 -1.04
CA ASP A 3 5.88 2.35 -1.48
C ASP A 3 5.57 1.36 -0.35
N PHE A 4 6.50 1.19 0.59
CA PHE A 4 6.28 0.34 1.76
C PHE A 4 5.19 0.93 2.65
N ARG A 5 5.27 2.23 2.99
CA ARG A 5 4.24 2.92 3.79
C ARG A 5 2.89 2.89 3.09
N LEU A 6 2.88 3.14 1.78
CA LEU A 6 1.67 3.05 0.95
C LEU A 6 1.01 1.68 1.10
N CYS A 7 1.75 0.58 0.93
CA CYS A 7 1.22 -0.77 1.12
C CYS A 7 0.68 -1.01 2.53
N CYS A 8 1.37 -0.52 3.56
CA CYS A 8 0.92 -0.67 4.94
C CYS A 8 -0.43 0.01 5.18
N HIS A 9 -0.59 1.27 4.76
CA HIS A 9 -1.85 2.00 4.91
C HIS A 9 -2.98 1.41 4.06
N ILE A 10 -2.67 0.91 2.85
CA ILE A 10 -3.64 0.17 2.01
C ILE A 10 -4.14 -1.08 2.73
N LEU A 11 -3.25 -1.90 3.26
CA LEU A 11 -3.62 -3.16 3.91
C LEU A 11 -4.32 -2.96 5.26
N ARG A 12 -4.01 -1.87 5.97
CA ARG A 12 -4.68 -1.49 7.23
C ARG A 12 -6.04 -0.83 7.01
N SER A 13 -6.37 -0.48 5.75
CA SER A 13 -7.64 0.16 5.36
C SER A 13 -7.94 1.45 6.14
N GLU A 14 -6.90 2.20 6.53
CA GLU A 14 -7.04 3.40 7.37
C GLU A 14 -7.59 4.61 6.58
N ALA A 15 -7.19 4.71 5.31
CA ALA A 15 -7.56 5.83 4.44
C ALA A 15 -8.70 5.48 3.47
N SER A 16 -8.85 4.20 3.10
CA SER A 16 -9.94 3.71 2.25
C SER A 16 -10.07 2.18 2.37
N ASN A 17 -11.29 1.68 2.14
CA ASN A 17 -11.60 0.25 2.02
C ASN A 17 -11.49 -0.27 0.58
N ASP A 18 -11.04 0.56 -0.36
CA ASP A 18 -11.00 0.23 -1.78
C ASP A 18 -10.20 -1.03 -2.06
N PHE A 19 -9.12 -1.32 -1.34
CA PHE A 19 -8.38 -2.56 -1.56
C PHE A 19 -9.26 -3.81 -1.38
N SER A 20 -10.00 -3.87 -0.27
CA SER A 20 -10.95 -4.95 -0.01
C SER A 20 -12.09 -4.98 -1.03
N GLU A 21 -12.59 -3.81 -1.45
CA GLU A 21 -13.63 -3.70 -2.48
C GLU A 21 -13.16 -4.20 -3.85
N GLY A 22 -11.92 -3.89 -4.24
CA GLY A 22 -11.30 -4.42 -5.44
C GLY A 22 -11.16 -5.95 -5.39
N CYS A 23 -10.72 -6.49 -4.25
CA CYS A 23 -10.69 -7.94 -4.02
C CYS A 23 -12.10 -8.55 -4.12
N ARG A 24 -13.12 -7.92 -3.53
CA ARG A 24 -14.52 -8.38 -3.62
C ARG A 24 -14.97 -8.45 -5.09
N ALA A 25 -14.81 -7.36 -5.83
CA ALA A 25 -15.27 -7.24 -7.22
C ALA A 25 -14.59 -8.22 -8.18
N ILE A 26 -13.31 -8.55 -7.94
CA ILE A 26 -12.52 -9.43 -8.84
C ILE A 26 -12.59 -10.90 -8.41
N LEU A 27 -12.42 -11.19 -7.12
CA LEU A 27 -12.17 -12.55 -6.63
C LEU A 27 -13.40 -13.19 -5.99
N VAL A 28 -14.21 -12.41 -5.26
CA VAL A 28 -15.34 -12.92 -4.48
C VAL A 28 -16.60 -12.95 -5.33
N ASP A 29 -17.14 -11.76 -5.64
CA ASP A 29 -18.42 -11.62 -6.35
C ASP A 29 -18.23 -11.74 -7.86
N LYS A 30 -17.02 -11.45 -8.36
CA LYS A 30 -16.64 -11.51 -9.78
C LYS A 30 -17.54 -10.65 -10.68
N ASP A 31 -18.14 -9.61 -10.11
CA ASP A 31 -19.02 -8.68 -10.83
C ASP A 31 -18.24 -7.70 -11.72
N ARG A 32 -16.92 -7.56 -11.50
CA ARG A 32 -16.04 -6.56 -12.14
C ARG A 32 -16.57 -5.12 -12.01
N ASN A 33 -17.33 -4.84 -10.96
CA ASN A 33 -17.95 -3.55 -10.69
C ASN A 33 -17.58 -3.05 -9.28
N PRO A 34 -16.32 -2.64 -9.06
CA PRO A 34 -15.89 -2.10 -7.79
C PRO A 34 -16.55 -0.76 -7.51
N LYS A 35 -16.99 -0.58 -6.26
CA LYS A 35 -17.65 0.61 -5.73
C LYS A 35 -16.64 1.47 -4.99
N TRP A 36 -15.76 2.14 -5.74
CA TRP A 36 -14.72 2.99 -5.18
C TRP A 36 -15.28 4.17 -4.39
N GLU A 37 -14.59 4.55 -3.31
CA GLU A 37 -14.92 5.75 -2.54
C GLU A 37 -13.67 6.64 -2.32
N PRO A 38 -13.64 7.85 -2.92
CA PRO A 38 -14.67 8.45 -3.77
C PRO A 38 -14.74 7.81 -5.17
N SER A 39 -15.93 7.84 -5.79
CA SER A 39 -16.18 7.20 -7.09
C SER A 39 -15.51 7.88 -8.28
N ARG A 40 -14.86 9.03 -8.07
CA ARG A 40 -14.20 9.83 -9.09
C ARG A 40 -12.90 10.43 -8.56
N LEU A 41 -11.90 10.51 -9.45
CA LEU A 41 -10.56 11.01 -9.12
C LEU A 41 -10.56 12.48 -8.69
N ASP A 42 -11.43 13.33 -9.27
CA ASP A 42 -11.52 14.76 -8.93
C ASP A 42 -12.07 15.02 -7.52
N LEU A 43 -12.64 14.00 -6.88
CA LEU A 43 -13.17 14.06 -5.51
C LEU A 43 -12.15 13.59 -4.46
N VAL A 44 -10.97 13.13 -4.88
CA VAL A 44 -9.92 12.67 -3.96
C VAL A 44 -9.28 13.88 -3.27
N ASP A 45 -9.43 13.95 -1.94
CA ASP A 45 -8.80 14.98 -1.12
C ASP A 45 -7.29 14.70 -0.99
N SER A 46 -6.46 15.74 -1.12
CA SER A 46 -5.02 15.67 -0.90
C SER A 46 -4.68 15.12 0.49
N LYS A 47 -5.53 15.35 1.50
CA LYS A 47 -5.32 14.84 2.85
C LYS A 47 -5.29 13.30 2.91
N VAL A 48 -6.11 12.64 2.10
CA VAL A 48 -6.12 11.17 2.02
C VAL A 48 -4.82 10.66 1.42
N LEU A 49 -4.28 11.37 0.41
CA LEU A 49 -2.98 11.05 -0.17
C LEU A 49 -1.86 11.22 0.85
N ASP A 50 -1.87 12.30 1.62
CA ASP A 50 -0.87 12.55 2.65
C ASP A 50 -0.87 11.45 3.73
N GLN A 51 -2.04 10.92 4.10
CA GLN A 51 -2.16 9.80 5.02
C GLN A 51 -1.47 8.53 4.48
N TYR A 52 -1.63 8.20 3.20
CA TYR A 52 -0.97 7.03 2.60
C TYR A 52 0.56 7.09 2.63
N PHE A 53 1.16 8.28 2.65
CA PHE A 53 2.61 8.46 2.69
C PHE A 53 3.17 8.80 4.08
N ALA A 54 2.28 9.03 5.04
CA ALA A 54 2.62 9.28 6.43
C ALA A 54 3.36 8.08 7.04
N LYS A 55 4.00 8.30 8.19
CA LYS A 55 4.47 7.17 9.00
C LYS A 55 3.26 6.47 9.60
N VAL A 56 3.35 5.15 9.71
CA VAL A 56 2.34 4.37 10.42
C VAL A 56 2.31 4.82 11.88
N ASP A 57 1.13 5.23 12.35
CA ASP A 57 0.91 5.68 13.74
C ASP A 57 0.60 4.47 14.62
N ASP A 58 1.64 3.70 14.92
CA ASP A 58 1.56 2.53 15.78
C ASP A 58 2.84 2.45 16.62
N ALA A 59 2.68 2.40 17.94
CA ALA A 59 3.78 2.45 18.89
C ALA A 59 4.75 1.27 18.75
N ASN A 60 4.28 0.15 18.19
CA ASN A 60 5.09 -1.05 17.97
C ASN A 60 5.66 -1.11 16.55
N TRP A 61 5.49 -0.05 15.75
CA TRP A 61 5.92 -0.05 14.36
C TRP A 61 7.37 0.37 14.18
N GLU A 62 8.14 -0.46 13.49
CA GLU A 62 9.48 -0.13 13.04
C GLU A 62 9.49 0.15 11.53
N GLU A 63 10.07 1.30 11.16
CA GLU A 63 10.22 1.65 9.76
C GLU A 63 11.19 0.70 9.05
N LEU A 64 10.78 0.19 7.88
CA LEU A 64 11.59 -0.74 7.09
C LEU A 64 12.92 -0.09 6.67
N LYS A 65 14.02 -0.60 7.24
CA LYS A 65 15.39 -0.23 6.89
C LYS A 65 15.91 -1.19 5.85
N LEU A 66 15.99 -0.73 4.60
CA LEU A 66 16.62 -1.50 3.54
C LEU A 66 18.14 -1.25 3.55
N PRO A 67 18.97 -2.27 3.31
CA PRO A 67 20.39 -2.07 3.12
C PRO A 67 20.64 -1.22 1.87
N SER A 68 21.71 -0.44 1.91
CA SER A 68 22.21 0.28 0.75
C SER A 68 22.43 -0.70 -0.40
N ARG A 69 21.89 -0.40 -1.59
CA ARG A 69 22.04 -1.28 -2.77
C ARG A 69 23.50 -1.51 -3.16
N CYS A 70 24.41 -0.61 -2.76
CA CYS A 70 25.85 -0.73 -2.98
C CYS A 70 26.54 -1.89 -2.26
N SER A 71 25.84 -2.65 -1.40
CA SER A 71 26.40 -3.84 -0.74
C SER A 71 25.60 -5.12 -1.03
N LEU A 72 24.79 -5.14 -2.09
CA LEU A 72 24.23 -6.39 -2.65
C LEU A 72 25.27 -7.11 -3.52
N ASP A 73 26.54 -7.01 -3.17
CA ASP A 73 27.61 -7.73 -3.86
C ASP A 73 27.71 -9.18 -3.35
N ALA A 74 27.74 -10.08 -4.32
CA ALA A 74 28.14 -11.49 -4.26
C ALA A 74 27.23 -12.53 -3.57
N LYS A 75 26.39 -12.21 -2.58
CA LYS A 75 25.70 -13.29 -1.80
C LYS A 75 24.45 -13.90 -2.45
N TYR A 76 23.79 -13.19 -3.36
CA TYR A 76 22.48 -13.60 -3.89
C TYR A 76 22.46 -13.93 -5.39
N VAL A 77 23.60 -13.80 -6.08
CA VAL A 77 23.71 -14.11 -7.51
C VAL A 77 24.11 -15.58 -7.75
N SER A 78 24.63 -16.30 -6.74
CA SER A 78 25.19 -17.65 -6.91
C SER A 78 24.24 -18.82 -6.58
N LYS A 79 22.93 -18.65 -6.73
CA LYS A 79 21.96 -19.76 -6.71
C LYS A 79 20.94 -19.61 -7.84
N LEU A 80 21.45 -19.67 -9.06
CA LEU A 80 20.73 -20.01 -10.28
C LEU A 80 21.53 -21.10 -11.00
#